data_AF-A0A962WGD9-F1
#
_entry.id   AF-A0A962WGD9-F1
#
_cell.length_a   1.000
_cell.length_b   1.000
_cell.length_c   1.000
_cell.angle_alpha   90.00
_cell.angle_beta   90.00
_cell.angle_gamma   90.00
#
_symmetry.space_group_name_H-M   'P 1'
#
loop_
_entity.id
_entity.type
_entity.pdbx_description
1 polymer ?
#
loop_
_entity_poly.entity_id
_entity_poly.type
_entity_poly.pdbx_seq_one_letter_code
_entity_poly.pdbx_strand_id
1 'polypeptide(L)' 'DLPSLIEIARETDIDICVCEMSMSLMGIRKDELIDYPDMEFCGVASFVETASKAGTTLFI' A
#
# COMPACT_ATOMS: atom_id res chain seq x y z
N ASP A 1 18.53 2.95 -4.06
CA ASP A 1 18.14 3.37 -2.68
C ASP A 1 16.62 3.39 -2.57
N LEU A 2 16.06 3.48 -1.35
CA LEU A 2 14.62 3.43 -1.14
C LEU A 2 13.85 4.55 -1.88
N PRO A 3 14.26 5.83 -1.84
CA PRO A 3 13.59 6.89 -2.60
C PRO A 3 13.52 6.61 -4.10
N SER A 4 14.61 6.12 -4.70
CA SER A 4 14.64 5.79 -6.14
C SER A 4 13.66 4.65 -6.49
N LEU A 5 13.49 3.66 -5.60
CA LEU A 5 12.54 2.56 -5.82
C LEU A 5 11.08 3.01 -5.73
N ILE A 6 10.78 3.96 -4.84
CA ILE A 6 9.44 4.54 -4.71
C ILE A 6 9.08 5.34 -5.98
N GLU A 7 10.04 6.04 -6.57
CA GLU A 7 9.82 6.75 -7.85
C GLU A 7 9.53 5.78 -8.99
N ILE A 8 10.32 4.70 -9.11
CA ILE A 8 10.08 3.67 -10.15
C ILE A 8 8.71 3.02 -9.97
N ALA A 9 8.29 2.76 -8.73
CA ALA A 9 6.97 2.22 -8.43
C ALA A 9 5.86 3.15 -8.93
N ARG A 10 6.05 4.47 -8.75
CA ARG A 10 5.13 5.50 -9.24
C ARG A 10 5.05 5.51 -10.77
N GLU A 11 6.20 5.46 -11.45
CA GLU A 11 6.26 5.45 -12.93
C GLU A 11 5.70 4.17 -13.56
N THR A 12 5.59 3.09 -12.78
CA THR A 12 5.10 1.78 -13.23
C THR A 12 3.64 1.53 -12.83
N ASP A 13 2.93 2.57 -12.37
CA ASP A 13 1.52 2.49 -11.95
C ASP A 13 1.28 1.39 -10.90
N ILE A 14 2.18 1.27 -9.90
CA ILE A 14 1.99 0.33 -8.79
C ILE A 14 0.98 0.91 -7.80
N ASP A 15 -0.14 0.20 -7.60
CA ASP A 15 -1.14 0.52 -6.58
C ASP A 15 -0.58 0.31 -5.17
N ILE A 16 -0.67 1.33 -4.31
CA ILE A 16 -0.29 1.23 -2.90
C ILE A 16 -1.53 1.21 -2.03
N CYS A 17 -1.69 0.10 -1.29
CA CYS A 17 -2.76 -0.08 -0.33
C CYS A 17 -2.26 0.00 1.12
N VAL A 18 -2.77 0.97 1.88
CA VAL A 18 -2.45 1.17 3.29
C VAL A 18 -3.50 0.49 4.17
N CYS A 19 -3.06 -0.42 5.05
CA CYS A 19 -3.96 -1.10 5.99
C CYS A 19 -4.48 -0.13 7.05
N GLU A 20 -5.79 0.16 7.01
CA GLU A 20 -6.44 1.11 7.93
C GLU A 20 -6.32 0.68 9.40
N MET A 21 -6.48 -0.62 9.66
CA MET A 21 -6.40 -1.17 11.01
C MET A 21 -4.98 -1.02 11.58
N SER A 22 -3.96 -1.30 10.78
CA SER A 22 -2.55 -1.13 11.20
C SER A 22 -2.23 0.35 11.43
N MET A 23 -2.68 1.23 10.53
CA MET A 23 -2.48 2.68 10.65
C MET A 23 -3.10 3.21 11.95
N SER A 24 -4.35 2.83 12.24
CA SER A 24 -5.07 3.18 13.48
C SER A 24 -4.37 2.62 14.72
N LEU A 25 -3.94 1.36 14.69
CA LEU A 25 -3.22 0.71 15.80
C LEU A 25 -1.90 1.42 16.12
N MET A 26 -1.20 1.91 15.10
CA MET A 26 0.06 2.64 15.24
C MET A 26 -0.13 4.14 15.51
N GLY A 27 -1.36 4.64 15.46
CA GLY A 27 -1.67 6.06 15.66
C GLY A 27 -1.20 6.98 14.52
N ILE A 28 -0.97 6.43 13.33
CA ILE A 28 -0.50 7.19 12.16
C ILE A 28 -1.69 7.91 11.52
N ARG A 29 -1.51 9.18 11.14
CA ARG A 29 -2.52 9.94 10.39
C ARG A 29 -2.20 9.95 8.90
N LYS A 30 -3.24 10.13 8.08
CA LYS A 30 -3.10 10.16 6.61
C LYS A 30 -2.18 11.30 6.12
N ASP A 31 -2.14 12.43 6.83
CA ASP A 31 -1.28 13.57 6.52
C ASP A 31 0.22 13.33 6.79
N GLU A 32 0.56 12.24 7.49
CA GLU A 32 1.94 11.87 7.81
C GLU A 32 2.53 10.89 6.76
N LEU A 33 1.71 10.42 5.83
CA LEU A 33 2.13 9.53 4.76
C LEU A 33 2.78 10.30 3.62
N ILE A 34 3.62 9.61 2.84
CA ILE A 34 4.21 10.18 1.64
C ILE A 34 3.14 10.48 0.60
N ASP A 35 3.40 11.49 -0.24
CA ASP A 35 2.56 11.77 -1.40
C ASP A 35 2.84 10.74 -2.49
N TYR A 36 1.85 9.89 -2.76
CA TYR A 36 1.91 8.84 -3.75
C TYR A 36 0.58 8.80 -4.51
N PRO A 37 0.58 8.88 -5.85
CA PRO A 37 -0.63 8.87 -6.64
C PRO A 37 -1.37 7.54 -6.45
N ASP A 38 -2.70 7.63 -6.36
CA ASP A 38 -3.57 6.46 -6.25
C ASP A 38 -3.31 5.58 -5.02
N MET A 39 -2.82 6.19 -3.92
CA MET A 39 -2.74 5.53 -2.62
C MET A 39 -4.15 5.25 -2.07
N GLU A 40 -4.47 3.97 -1.87
CA GLU A 40 -5.72 3.51 -1.32
C GLU A 40 -5.60 3.12 0.15
N PHE A 41 -6.70 3.22 0.88
CA PHE A 41 -6.82 2.74 2.25
C PHE A 41 -7.73 1.52 2.25
N CYS A 42 -7.21 0.39 2.71
CA CYS A 42 -7.92 -0.88 2.58
C CYS A 42 -7.95 -1.67 3.90
N GLY A 43 -8.95 -2.54 4.00
CA GLY A 43 -9.09 -3.50 5.08
C GLY A 43 -8.56 -4.89 4.69
N VAL A 44 -8.51 -5.79 5.68
CA VAL A 44 -8.08 -7.17 5.47
C VAL A 44 -8.91 -7.91 4.41
N ALA A 45 -10.22 -7.63 4.32
CA ALA A 45 -11.09 -8.26 3.32
C ALA A 45 -10.68 -7.89 1.89
N SER A 46 -10.41 -6.61 1.64
CA SER A 46 -9.92 -6.11 0.35
C SER A 46 -8.57 -6.71 -0.01
N PHE A 47 -7.64 -6.79 0.94
CA PHE A 47 -6.34 -7.43 0.72
C PHE A 47 -6.50 -8.91 0.32
N VAL A 48 -7.33 -9.67 1.04
CA VAL A 48 -7.58 -11.09 0.74
C VAL A 48 -8.22 -11.26 -0.64
N GLU A 49 -9.16 -10.41 -1.02
CA GLU A 49 -9.76 -10.44 -2.34
C GLU A 49 -8.73 -10.19 -3.46
N THR A 50 -7.89 -9.17 -3.31
CA THR A 50 -6.83 -8.86 -4.28
C THR A 50 -5.79 -9.96 -4.34
N ALA A 51 -5.32 -10.45 -3.19
CA ALA A 51 -4.36 -11.54 -3.10
C ALA A 51 -4.90 -12.84 -3.72
N SER A 52 -6.19 -13.12 -3.57
CA SER A 52 -6.84 -14.28 -4.19
C SER A 52 -6.90 -14.19 -5.73
N LYS A 53 -6.85 -12.98 -6.30
CA LYS A 53 -6.82 -12.75 -7.75
C LYS A 53 -5.39 -12.62 -8.29
N ALA A 54 -4.41 -12.39 -7.42
CA ALA A 54 -3.01 -12.25 -7.79
C ALA A 54 -2.39 -13.61 -8.15
N GLY A 55 -1.50 -13.62 -9.15
CA GLY A 55 -0.76 -14.83 -9.53
C GLY A 55 0.28 -15.27 -8.48
N THR A 56 0.72 -14.35 -7.63
CA THR A 56 1.65 -14.61 -6.52
C THR A 56 1.45 -13.56 -5.44
N THR A 57 1.49 -13.98 -4.18
CA THR A 57 1.49 -13.09 -3.01
C THR A 57 2.77 -13.35 -2.21
N LEU A 58 3.51 -12.30 -1.89
CA LEU A 58 4.73 -12.36 -1.08
C LEU A 58 4.47 -11.71 0.29
N PHE A 59 5.07 -12.27 1.34
CA PHE A 59 5.06 -11.70 2.68
C PHE A 59 6.52 -11.40 3.08
N ILE A 60 6.80 -10.14 3.39
CA ILE A 60 8.14 -9.61 3.68
C ILE A 60 8.13 -9.01 5.08
#